data_AF-A0A0F7KGC3-F1
#
_entry.id   AF-A0A0F7KGC3-F1
#
_cell.length_a   1.000
_cell.length_b   1.000
_cell.length_c   1.000
_cell.angle_alpha   90.00
_cell.angle_beta   90.00
_cell.angle_gamma   90.00
#
_symmetry.space_group_name_H-M   'P 1'
#
loop_
_entity.id
_entity.type
_entity.pdbx_description
1 polymer ?
#
loop_
_entity_poly.entity_id
_entity_poly.type
_entity_poly.pdbx_seq_one_letter_code
_entity_poly.pdbx_strand_id
1 'polypeptide(L)'
;MILITKQLKIDIPHELDEDEIEGYFHDNVEDLYSALDLELPDDRAQVDDVQITEFELTDDSVHIEYNVEFSAYYGCDDANYADSDQRSVSGRRDGSTLIFDIFVPPPRRDTVDEF
;
A
#
# COMPACT_ATOMS: atom_id res chain seq x y z
N MET A 1 7.78 22.88 -13.11
CA MET A 1 7.23 21.56 -13.46
C MET A 1 6.31 21.18 -12.31
N ILE A 2 4.99 21.26 -12.49
CA ILE A 2 4.03 20.93 -11.43
C ILE A 2 3.93 19.41 -11.42
N LEU A 3 4.53 18.75 -10.43
CA LEU A 3 4.28 17.34 -10.18
C LEU A 3 2.83 17.24 -9.74
N ILE A 4 1.98 16.68 -10.60
CA ILE A 4 0.59 16.39 -10.25
C ILE A 4 0.65 15.07 -9.46
N THR A 5 0.77 15.16 -8.14
CA THR A 5 0.64 14.00 -7.25
C THR A 5 -0.81 13.52 -7.36
N LYS A 6 -1.01 12.28 -7.82
CA LYS A 6 -2.34 11.68 -7.79
C LYS A 6 -2.65 11.32 -6.34
N GLN A 7 -3.87 11.58 -5.90
CA GLN A 7 -4.32 11.30 -4.54
C GLN A 7 -5.50 10.34 -4.58
N LEU A 8 -5.48 9.35 -3.70
CA LEU A 8 -6.62 8.50 -3.38
C LEU A 8 -7.42 9.19 -2.27
N LYS A 9 -8.73 9.33 -2.48
CA LYS A 9 -9.64 9.92 -1.50
C LYS A 9 -10.70 8.91 -1.13
N ILE A 10 -10.76 8.56 0.14
CA ILE A 10 -11.72 7.61 0.71
C ILE A 10 -12.60 8.39 1.67
N ASP A 11 -13.90 8.41 1.40
CA ASP A 11 -14.87 9.05 2.31
C ASP A 11 -15.32 8.02 3.34
N ILE A 12 -15.04 8.32 4.60
CA ILE A 12 -15.38 7.46 5.73
C ILE A 12 -16.73 7.94 6.29
N PRO A 13 -17.70 7.03 6.52
CA PRO A 13 -18.95 7.41 7.13
C PRO A 13 -18.69 8.08 8.49
N HIS A 14 -19.25 9.28 8.68
CA HIS A 14 -19.07 10.10 9.88
C HIS A 14 -19.63 9.48 11.18
N GLU A 15 -20.34 8.36 11.05
CA GLU A 15 -20.94 7.61 12.15
C GLU A 15 -19.98 6.56 12.72
N LEU A 16 -18.85 6.29 12.05
CA LEU A 16 -17.88 5.28 12.48
C LEU A 16 -16.89 5.86 13.50
N ASP A 17 -16.72 5.15 14.61
CA ASP A 17 -15.63 5.38 15.57
C ASP A 17 -14.30 4.77 15.05
N GLU A 18 -13.17 5.09 15.69
CA GLU A 18 -11.83 4.65 15.25
C GLU A 18 -11.72 3.14 15.01
N ASP A 19 -12.19 2.32 15.95
CA ASP A 19 -12.20 0.85 15.82
C ASP A 19 -13.04 0.37 14.62
N GLU A 20 -14.12 1.08 14.28
CA GLU A 20 -14.96 0.73 13.14
C GLU A 20 -14.32 1.15 11.81
N ILE A 21 -13.55 2.23 11.82
CA ILE A 21 -12.76 2.67 10.67
C ILE A 21 -11.63 1.67 10.40
N GLU A 22 -10.92 1.24 11.43
CA GLU A 22 -9.93 0.16 11.33
C GLU A 22 -10.58 -1.11 10.75
N GLY A 23 -11.72 -1.53 11.32
CA GLY A 23 -12.47 -2.69 10.84
C GLY A 23 -12.91 -2.55 9.37
N TYR A 24 -13.32 -1.36 8.94
CA TYR A 24 -13.66 -1.08 7.54
C TYR A 24 -12.47 -1.35 6.62
N PHE A 25 -11.28 -0.86 6.98
CA PHE A 25 -10.08 -1.05 6.16
C PHE A 25 -9.56 -2.49 6.19
N HIS A 26 -9.76 -3.22 7.28
CA HIS A 26 -9.48 -4.65 7.33
C HIS A 26 -10.35 -5.45 6.35
N ASP A 27 -11.63 -5.08 6.19
CA ASP A 27 -12.55 -5.76 5.28
C ASP A 27 -12.44 -5.25 3.83
N ASN A 28 -11.97 -4.01 3.63
CA ASN A 28 -11.90 -3.33 2.33
C ASN A 28 -10.47 -2.87 2.00
N VAL A 29 -9.46 -3.68 2.30
CA VAL A 29 -8.04 -3.36 2.03
C VAL A 29 -7.78 -3.06 0.56
N GLU A 30 -8.59 -3.63 -0.33
CA GLU A 30 -8.56 -3.39 -1.78
C GLU A 30 -8.78 -1.92 -2.17
N ASP A 31 -9.53 -1.15 -1.38
CA ASP A 31 -9.73 0.29 -1.59
C ASP A 31 -8.40 1.06 -1.48
N LEU A 32 -7.47 0.54 -0.66
CA LEU A 32 -6.16 1.15 -0.44
C LEU A 32 -5.14 0.77 -1.52
N TYR A 33 -5.38 -0.23 -2.37
CA TYR A 33 -4.35 -0.79 -3.28
C TYR A 33 -3.71 0.26 -4.21
N SER A 34 -4.41 1.34 -4.54
CA SER A 34 -3.85 2.43 -5.35
C SER A 34 -2.87 3.32 -4.58
N ALA A 35 -2.91 3.32 -3.25
CA ALA A 35 -1.99 4.04 -2.37
C ALA A 35 -0.91 3.14 -1.76
N LEU A 36 -1.10 1.81 -1.77
CA LEU A 36 -0.10 0.87 -1.28
C LEU A 36 1.06 0.71 -2.26
N ASP A 37 2.25 0.48 -1.71
CA ASP A 37 3.39 -0.01 -2.47
C ASP A 37 3.25 -1.52 -2.59
N LEU A 38 2.81 -1.98 -3.76
CA LEU A 38 2.70 -3.40 -4.11
C LEU A 38 3.80 -3.82 -5.11
N GLU A 39 4.84 -3.00 -5.30
CA GLU A 39 5.95 -3.38 -6.16
C GLU A 39 6.81 -4.47 -5.51
N LEU A 40 7.02 -5.55 -6.27
CA LEU A 40 7.87 -6.65 -5.88
C LEU A 40 9.20 -6.57 -6.65
N PRO A 41 10.33 -6.96 -6.02
CA PRO A 41 11.64 -6.92 -6.66
C PRO A 41 11.78 -7.90 -7.83
N ASP A 42 10.96 -8.94 -7.85
CA ASP A 42 10.94 -10.02 -8.83
C ASP A 42 9.70 -9.90 -9.72
N ASP A 43 9.91 -9.79 -11.03
CA ASP A 43 8.85 -9.67 -12.03
C ASP A 43 7.96 -10.91 -12.16
N ARG A 44 8.38 -12.05 -11.59
CA ARG A 44 7.59 -13.29 -11.52
C ARG A 44 6.84 -13.46 -10.22
N ALA A 45 7.15 -12.63 -9.22
CA ALA A 45 6.44 -12.66 -7.97
C ALA A 45 5.03 -12.08 -8.13
N GLN A 46 4.08 -12.68 -7.44
CA GLN A 46 2.69 -12.23 -7.40
C GLN A 46 2.33 -11.92 -5.95
N VAL A 47 1.63 -10.81 -5.74
CA VAL A 47 1.03 -10.52 -4.44
C VAL A 47 -0.10 -11.52 -4.23
N ASP A 48 0.00 -12.31 -3.16
CA ASP A 48 -0.98 -13.30 -2.76
C ASP A 48 -2.01 -12.69 -1.82
N ASP A 49 -1.56 -11.88 -0.86
CA ASP A 49 -2.42 -11.26 0.15
C ASP A 49 -1.84 -9.94 0.69
N VAL A 50 -2.71 -9.07 1.18
CA VAL A 50 -2.33 -7.82 1.85
C VAL A 50 -3.09 -7.72 3.16
N GLN A 51 -2.37 -7.66 4.28
CA GLN A 51 -2.97 -7.61 5.60
C GLN A 51 -2.55 -6.34 6.32
N ILE A 52 -3.52 -5.58 6.83
CA ILE A 52 -3.24 -4.47 7.73
C ILE A 52 -2.77 -5.06 9.07
N THR A 53 -1.63 -4.58 9.55
CA THR A 53 -1.02 -5.02 10.81
C THR A 53 -1.16 -3.99 11.92
N GLU A 54 -1.20 -2.70 11.54
CA GLU A 54 -1.39 -1.59 12.47
C GLU A 54 -2.16 -0.47 11.77
N PHE A 55 -3.08 0.15 12.51
CA PHE A 55 -3.85 1.29 12.05
C PHE A 55 -3.83 2.37 13.13
N GLU A 56 -3.27 3.54 12.80
CA GLU A 56 -3.26 4.70 13.69
C GLU A 56 -3.98 5.87 13.01
N LEU A 57 -5.01 6.39 13.68
CA LEU A 57 -5.78 7.52 13.20
C LEU A 57 -5.67 8.69 14.18
N THR A 58 -5.48 9.89 13.64
CA THR A 58 -5.51 11.13 14.42
C THR A 58 -6.49 12.11 13.81
N ASP A 59 -6.60 13.32 14.37
CA ASP A 59 -7.45 14.38 13.84
C ASP A 59 -7.02 14.88 12.44
N ASP A 60 -5.71 14.84 12.11
CA ASP A 60 -5.19 15.37 10.83
C ASP A 60 -4.43 14.32 10.00
N SER A 61 -4.15 13.13 10.54
CA SER A 61 -3.36 12.10 9.85
C SER A 61 -3.92 10.69 10.02
N VAL A 62 -3.55 9.82 9.09
CA VAL A 62 -3.76 8.37 9.17
C VAL A 62 -2.45 7.67 8.83
N HIS A 63 -2.10 6.64 9.58
CA HIS A 63 -0.97 5.76 9.34
C HIS A 63 -1.46 4.32 9.32
N ILE A 64 -1.06 3.56 8.31
CA ILE A 64 -1.47 2.17 8.14
C ILE A 64 -0.21 1.36 7.85
N GLU A 65 0.12 0.43 8.74
CA GLU A 65 1.11 -0.61 8.46
C GLU A 65 0.41 -1.83 7.87
N TYR A 66 1.02 -2.43 6.87
CA TYR A 66 0.51 -3.60 6.20
C TYR A 66 1.63 -4.55 5.83
N ASN A 67 1.30 -5.83 5.73
CA ASN A 67 2.19 -6.86 5.24
C ASN A 67 1.72 -7.31 3.86
N VAL A 68 2.64 -7.39 2.91
CA VAL A 68 2.39 -7.90 1.55
C VAL A 68 2.95 -9.30 1.49
N GLU A 69 2.07 -10.30 1.44
CA GLU A 69 2.45 -11.69 1.18
C GLU A 69 2.59 -11.90 -0.31
N PHE A 70 3.70 -12.47 -0.75
CA PHE A 70 3.96 -12.73 -2.16
C PHE A 70 4.68 -14.04 -2.40
N SER A 71 4.47 -14.61 -3.58
CA SER A 71 5.14 -15.84 -4.00
C SER A 71 5.59 -15.78 -5.45
N ALA A 72 6.68 -16.48 -5.76
CA ALA A 72 7.24 -16.58 -7.10
C ALA A 72 7.40 -18.05 -7.50
N TYR A 73 6.90 -18.41 -8.68
CA TYR A 73 6.99 -19.76 -9.23
C TYR A 73 8.09 -19.88 -10.30
N TYR A 74 9.15 -20.61 -9.98
CA TYR A 74 10.24 -20.90 -10.92
C TYR A 74 10.12 -22.33 -11.47
N GLY A 75 9.24 -22.51 -12.46
CA GLY A 75 8.94 -23.81 -13.07
C GLY A 75 10.12 -24.56 -13.74
N CYS A 76 11.33 -23.99 -13.75
CA CYS A 76 12.54 -24.67 -14.22
C CYS A 76 13.46 -25.16 -13.10
N ASP A 77 13.28 -24.71 -11.85
CA ASP A 77 14.20 -25.00 -10.74
C ASP A 77 13.53 -25.62 -9.50
N ASP A 78 12.21 -25.91 -9.56
CA ASP A 78 11.41 -26.42 -8.41
C ASP A 78 11.54 -25.54 -7.13
N ALA A 79 11.97 -24.30 -7.31
CA ALA A 79 12.13 -23.32 -6.25
C ALA A 79 10.86 -22.46 -6.21
N ASN A 80 9.95 -22.81 -5.31
CA ASN A 80 8.89 -21.91 -4.89
C ASN A 80 9.43 -21.09 -3.72
N TYR A 81 9.34 -19.78 -3.83
CA TYR A 81 9.62 -18.89 -2.72
C TYR A 81 8.36 -18.13 -2.37
N ALA A 82 8.06 -18.07 -1.08
CA ALA A 82 6.98 -17.28 -0.49
C ALA A 82 7.57 -16.49 0.68
N ASP A 83 7.24 -15.21 0.76
CA ASP A 83 7.74 -14.31 1.77
C ASP A 83 6.75 -13.17 2.00
N SER A 84 7.00 -12.38 3.04
CA SER A 84 6.14 -11.28 3.44
C SER A 84 6.96 -10.03 3.70
N ASP A 85 6.55 -8.89 3.14
CA ASP A 85 7.24 -7.61 3.32
C ASP A 85 6.35 -6.61 4.07
N GLN A 86 6.84 -6.13 5.23
CA GLN A 86 6.13 -5.14 6.03
C GLN A 86 6.39 -3.74 5.46
N ARG A 87 5.32 -3.00 5.22
CA ARG A 87 5.32 -1.66 4.65
C ARG A 87 4.34 -0.78 5.40
N SER A 88 4.40 0.52 5.13
CA SER A 88 3.42 1.46 5.67
C SER A 88 3.04 2.53 4.66
N VAL A 89 1.82 3.04 4.81
CA VAL A 89 1.29 4.17 4.05
C VAL A 89 0.79 5.21 5.03
N SER A 90 1.08 6.48 4.73
CA SER A 90 0.60 7.60 5.53
C SER A 90 -0.28 8.49 4.66
N GLY A 91 -1.35 8.99 5.25
CA GLY A 91 -2.29 9.89 4.62
C GLY A 91 -2.66 11.05 5.53
N ARG A 92 -3.41 11.99 4.97
CA ARG A 92 -4.00 13.12 5.68
C ARG A 92 -5.48 12.87 5.91
N ARG A 93 -5.98 13.27 7.07
CA ARG A 93 -7.42 13.32 7.36
C ARG A 93 -7.94 14.75 7.17
N ASP A 94 -9.01 14.88 6.42
CA ASP A 94 -9.77 16.14 6.26
C ASP A 94 -11.22 15.86 6.64
N GLY A 95 -11.52 15.97 7.94
CA GLY A 95 -12.84 15.63 8.48
C GLY A 95 -13.17 14.14 8.36
N SER A 96 -14.13 13.82 7.50
CA SER A 96 -14.55 12.45 7.17
C SER A 96 -13.80 11.84 5.99
N THR A 97 -12.91 12.58 5.34
CA THR A 97 -12.19 12.09 4.16
C THR A 97 -10.74 11.77 4.51
N LEU A 98 -10.30 10.56 4.16
CA LEU A 98 -8.90 10.16 4.19
C LEU A 98 -8.27 10.34 2.82
N ILE A 99 -7.13 11.01 2.78
CA ILE A 99 -6.42 11.40 1.57
C ILE A 99 -5.04 10.75 1.62
N PHE A 100 -4.79 9.81 0.71
CA PHE A 100 -3.50 9.15 0.56
C PHE A 100 -2.83 9.62 -0.72
N ASP A 101 -1.52 9.80 -0.71
CA ASP A 101 -0.76 9.96 -1.94
C ASP A 101 -0.70 8.60 -2.65
N ILE A 102 -0.99 8.59 -3.95
CA ILE A 102 -0.83 7.38 -4.76
C ILE A 102 0.65 7.05 -4.77
N PHE A 103 0.98 5.81 -4.42
CA PHE A 103 2.34 5.33 -4.53
C PHE A 103 2.79 5.40 -5.98
N VAL A 104 3.89 6.11 -6.22
CA VAL A 104 4.53 6.19 -7.52
C VAL A 104 5.96 5.67 -7.34
N PRO A 105 6.32 4.53 -7.98
CA PRO A 105 7.70 4.05 -8.02
C PRO A 105 8.65 5.20 -8.34
N PRO A 106 9.77 5.38 -7.64
CA PRO A 106 10.84 6.19 -8.18
C PRO A 106 11.20 5.60 -9.56
N PRO A 107 11.43 6.43 -10.59
CA PRO A 107 11.87 5.92 -11.87
C PRO A 107 13.11 5.06 -11.63
N ARG A 108 13.08 3.80 -12.12
CA ARG A 108 14.23 2.91 -12.02
C ARG A 108 15.44 3.69 -12.52
N ARG A 109 16.46 3.82 -11.67
CA ARG A 109 17.74 4.36 -12.12
C ARG A 109 18.33 3.30 -13.03
N ASP A 110 18.03 3.41 -14.32
CA ASP A 110 18.79 2.77 -15.37
C ASP A 110 20.21 3.35 -15.29
N THR A 111 21.08 2.75 -14.46
CA THR A 111 22.53 2.99 -14.53
C THR A 111 23.07 2.27 -15.77
N VAL A 112 22.65 2.75 -16.93
CA VAL A 112 23.28 2.51 -18.23
C VAL A 112 23.79 3.85 -18.75
N ASP A 113 24.63 4.52 -17.95
CA ASP A 113 25.52 5.58 -18.46
C ASP A 113 26.69 5.78 -17.48
N GLU A 114 27.48 4.74 -17.23
CA GLU A 114 28.85 4.90 -16.74
C GLU A 114 29.77 3.89 -17.46
N PHE A 115 30.26 4.35 -18.62
CA PHE A 115 31.46 3.97 -19.40
C PHE A 115 31.42 2.81 -20.42
#